data_AF-A0AAJ0CPC6-F1
#
_entry.id   AF-A0AAJ0CPC6-F1
#
_cell.length_a   1.000
_cell.length_b   1.000
_cell.length_c   1.000
_cell.angle_alpha   90.00
_cell.angle_beta   90.00
_cell.angle_gamma   90.00
#
_symmetry.space_group_name_H-M   'P 1'
#
loop_
_entity.id
_entity.type
_entity.pdbx_description
1 polymer ?
#
loop_
_entity_poly.entity_id
_entity_poly.type
_entity_poly.pdbx_seq_one_letter_code
_entity_poly.pdbx_strand_id
1 'polypeptide(L)'
;MIENCTTLYPNDQVGLRVSEYSDQHSLRLPERLLQYHDWVLQSQPCAYFTISLLEARTLSWLARLTNAQRVLEIGAFVGFSVATWSHAVGKDGLVTGLEKSPEYARLAQNQLQRFECYNTEILVGDGLETLSQLRPKVPYDIIFIDAEKSGYPEYLRTILERSQPGQDNRLLRAGGLIIGDNALRAGLVADATDSNPATKTVPTQTINWNWGSIAFLDEFNKLMNTHPRLEAVVLPVFDGLYPILYERLIKRHQTSQERQEEGVTKGYARILEADLARGETRLSALATEAAGEQRTEFTATAKWKPRLDIDHAWNEEATSKEQGRELWKGYLTERFVQGGDEDFEYSAVDGDEELDGEERQAEVDKWFDDEEEGWDNGEKTGETGIQDF
;
A
#
# COMPACT_ATOMS: atom_id res chain seq x y z
N MET A 1 4.21 16.43 15.66
CA MET A 1 5.67 16.26 15.60
C MET A 1 6.10 15.86 16.99
N ILE A 2 6.47 14.61 17.29
CA ILE A 2 7.24 13.63 16.50
C ILE A 2 6.69 12.22 16.84
N GLU A 3 6.28 11.42 15.85
CA GLU A 3 6.32 9.94 15.84
C GLU A 3 5.98 9.47 14.40
N ASN A 4 6.96 8.81 13.76
CA ASN A 4 7.06 8.63 12.30
C ASN A 4 6.32 7.39 11.77
N CYS A 5 5.08 7.14 12.18
CA CYS A 5 4.16 6.31 11.41
C CYS A 5 2.71 6.56 11.82
N THR A 6 1.99 7.35 11.03
CA THR A 6 0.54 7.51 11.16
C THR A 6 -0.13 6.50 10.23
N THR A 7 -1.07 5.70 10.75
CA THR A 7 -2.02 4.96 9.91
C THR A 7 -2.69 5.95 8.96
N LEU A 8 -2.36 5.89 7.67
CA LEU A 8 -2.74 6.94 6.71
C LEU A 8 -4.25 7.03 6.53
N TYR A 9 -4.91 5.87 6.44
CA TYR A 9 -6.37 5.73 6.38
C TYR A 9 -6.83 4.60 7.31
N PRO A 10 -7.98 4.75 7.98
CA PRO A 10 -8.44 3.80 9.01
C PRO A 10 -8.92 2.45 8.46
N ASN A 11 -9.12 2.31 7.15
CA ASN A 11 -9.47 1.07 6.44
C ASN A 11 -9.47 1.25 4.91
N ASP A 12 -9.62 0.16 4.17
CA ASP A 12 -9.63 0.11 2.70
C ASP A 12 -10.75 0.93 2.08
N GLN A 13 -11.94 0.94 2.69
CA GLN A 13 -13.06 1.72 2.18
C GLN A 13 -12.72 3.22 2.22
N VAL A 14 -12.13 3.70 3.31
CA VAL A 14 -11.66 5.08 3.40
C VAL A 14 -10.48 5.32 2.45
N GLY A 15 -9.55 4.38 2.32
CA GLY A 15 -8.45 4.49 1.35
C GLY A 15 -8.94 4.62 -0.10
N LEU A 16 -9.96 3.85 -0.48
CA LEU A 16 -10.61 3.93 -1.79
C LEU A 16 -11.33 5.27 -1.97
N ARG A 17 -12.13 5.70 -0.99
CA ARG A 17 -12.84 6.99 -1.04
C ARG A 17 -11.89 8.17 -1.11
N VAL A 18 -10.75 8.11 -0.41
CA VAL A 18 -9.72 9.15 -0.50
C VAL A 18 -9.03 9.10 -1.87
N SER A 19 -8.76 7.92 -2.41
CA SER A 19 -8.19 7.78 -3.76
C SER A 19 -9.12 8.35 -4.82
N GLU A 20 -10.42 8.05 -4.76
CA GLU A 20 -11.46 8.61 -5.64
C GLU A 20 -11.54 10.14 -5.50
N TYR A 21 -11.55 10.64 -4.26
CA TYR A 21 -11.53 12.07 -3.99
C TYR A 21 -10.28 12.74 -4.58
N SER A 22 -9.10 12.16 -4.36
CA SER A 22 -7.85 12.64 -4.94
C SER A 22 -7.89 12.64 -6.47
N ASP A 23 -8.46 11.61 -7.10
CA ASP A 23 -8.59 11.55 -8.56
C ASP A 23 -9.48 12.67 -9.12
N GLN A 24 -10.62 12.91 -8.47
CA GLN A 24 -11.61 13.93 -8.87
C GLN A 24 -11.16 15.37 -8.60
N HIS A 25 -10.33 15.57 -7.57
CA HIS A 25 -9.90 16.89 -7.11
C HIS A 25 -8.44 17.24 -7.46
N SER A 26 -7.76 16.40 -8.25
CA SER A 26 -6.40 16.66 -8.76
C SER A 26 -6.41 17.26 -10.17
N LEU A 27 -5.21 17.60 -10.66
CA LEU A 27 -5.00 18.10 -12.03
C LEU A 27 -5.76 17.25 -13.05
N ARG A 28 -6.59 17.86 -13.89
CA ARG A 28 -7.29 17.10 -14.94
C ARG A 28 -6.35 16.79 -16.11
N LEU A 29 -6.25 15.52 -16.48
CA LEU A 29 -5.60 15.10 -17.72
C LEU A 29 -6.56 15.34 -18.91
N PRO A 30 -6.02 15.71 -20.09
CA PRO A 30 -6.84 15.86 -21.30
C PRO A 30 -7.44 14.51 -21.72
N GLU A 31 -8.63 14.56 -22.30
CA GLU A 31 -9.43 13.38 -22.70
C GLU A 31 -8.62 12.37 -23.52
N ARG A 32 -7.77 12.85 -24.44
CA ARG A 32 -6.90 11.99 -25.25
C ARG A 32 -5.97 11.10 -24.42
N LEU A 33 -5.48 11.56 -23.26
CA LEU A 33 -4.64 10.74 -22.38
C LEU A 33 -5.47 9.74 -21.58
N LEU A 34 -6.71 10.10 -21.20
CA LEU A 34 -7.63 9.14 -20.57
C LEU A 34 -7.95 8.00 -21.53
N GLN A 35 -8.24 8.33 -22.80
CA GLN A 35 -8.46 7.33 -23.86
C GLN A 35 -7.23 6.47 -24.14
N TYR A 36 -6.02 7.02 -24.04
CA TYR A 36 -4.79 6.25 -24.15
C TYR A 36 -4.67 5.27 -22.97
N HIS A 37 -4.85 5.74 -21.74
CA HIS A 37 -4.84 4.87 -20.56
C HIS A 37 -5.86 3.74 -20.67
N ASP A 38 -7.10 4.06 -21.05
CA ASP A 38 -8.16 3.06 -21.27
C ASP A 38 -7.79 2.05 -22.35
N TRP A 39 -7.16 2.51 -23.43
CA TRP A 39 -6.63 1.63 -24.47
C TRP A 39 -5.59 0.66 -23.90
N VAL A 40 -4.67 1.12 -23.04
CA VAL A 40 -3.68 0.23 -22.40
C VAL A 40 -4.41 -0.83 -21.57
N LEU A 41 -5.34 -0.43 -20.71
CA LEU A 41 -6.10 -1.34 -19.84
C LEU A 41 -6.90 -2.39 -20.62
N GLN A 42 -7.49 -2.01 -21.76
CA GLN A 42 -8.35 -2.91 -22.53
C GLN A 42 -7.59 -3.80 -23.50
N SER A 43 -6.41 -3.38 -23.97
CA SER A 43 -5.72 -4.04 -25.07
C SER A 43 -4.45 -4.78 -24.68
N GLN A 44 -3.85 -4.47 -23.53
CA GLN A 44 -2.57 -5.03 -23.13
C GLN A 44 -2.75 -6.09 -22.02
N PRO A 45 -2.34 -7.35 -22.25
CA PRO A 45 -2.37 -8.38 -21.21
C PRO A 45 -1.53 -8.03 -19.97
N CYS A 46 -0.49 -7.21 -20.17
CA CYS A 46 0.38 -6.70 -19.11
C CYS A 46 0.05 -5.25 -18.73
N ALA A 47 -1.23 -4.83 -18.83
CA ALA A 47 -1.64 -3.46 -18.54
C ALA A 47 -1.26 -2.98 -17.14
N TYR A 48 -1.07 -3.88 -16.19
CA TYR A 48 -0.61 -3.56 -14.83
C TYR A 48 0.82 -2.98 -14.75
N PHE A 49 1.58 -2.96 -15.84
CA PHE A 49 2.83 -2.20 -15.96
C PHE A 49 2.63 -0.71 -16.20
N THR A 50 1.42 -0.26 -16.55
CA THR A 50 1.16 1.17 -16.76
C THR A 50 1.01 1.90 -15.43
N ILE A 51 1.52 3.12 -15.37
CA ILE A 51 1.28 4.03 -14.25
C ILE A 51 -0.22 4.36 -14.10
N SER A 52 -0.63 4.66 -12.88
CA SER A 52 -2.02 5.10 -12.60
C SER A 52 -2.29 6.52 -13.11
N LEU A 53 -3.57 6.89 -13.25
CA LEU A 53 -3.94 8.27 -13.60
C LEU A 53 -3.50 9.30 -12.54
N LEU A 54 -3.56 8.95 -11.25
CA LEU A 54 -3.12 9.86 -10.18
C LEU A 54 -1.61 10.07 -10.20
N GLU A 55 -0.86 9.02 -10.51
CA GLU A 55 0.58 9.11 -10.74
C GLU A 55 0.89 9.97 -11.96
N ALA A 56 0.21 9.74 -13.09
CA ALA A 56 0.37 10.55 -14.30
C ALA A 56 0.13 12.06 -14.05
N ARG A 57 -0.87 12.40 -13.23
CA ARG A 57 -1.12 13.79 -12.78
C ARG A 57 0.03 14.33 -11.92
N THR A 58 0.57 13.51 -11.02
CA THR A 58 1.70 13.87 -10.16
C THR A 58 2.95 14.14 -10.98
N LEU A 59 3.28 13.25 -11.93
CA LEU A 59 4.39 13.43 -12.87
C LEU A 59 4.22 14.71 -13.70
N SER A 60 3.02 14.95 -14.22
CA SER A 60 2.70 16.19 -14.94
C SER A 60 2.91 17.45 -14.09
N TRP A 61 2.51 17.40 -12.82
CA TRP A 61 2.70 18.49 -11.87
C TRP A 61 4.19 18.72 -11.57
N LEU A 62 4.98 17.66 -11.35
CA LEU A 62 6.42 17.76 -11.12
C LEU A 62 7.17 18.34 -12.32
N ALA A 63 6.83 17.93 -13.55
CA ALA A 63 7.40 18.52 -14.77
C ALA A 63 7.13 20.02 -14.85
N ARG A 64 5.91 20.47 -14.55
CA ARG A 64 5.54 21.89 -14.58
C ARG A 64 6.20 22.68 -13.43
N LEU A 65 6.23 22.12 -12.23
CA LEU A 65 6.85 22.72 -11.05
C LEU A 65 8.35 22.98 -11.28
N THR A 66 9.02 22.06 -11.98
CA THR A 66 10.45 22.15 -12.33
C THR A 66 10.71 22.88 -13.65
N ASN A 67 9.65 23.36 -14.32
CA ASN A 67 9.69 23.93 -15.66
C ASN A 67 10.47 23.07 -16.68
N ALA A 68 10.30 21.75 -16.59
CA ALA A 68 11.00 20.78 -17.43
C ALA A 68 10.62 20.95 -18.90
N GLN A 69 11.62 20.90 -19.77
CA GLN A 69 11.50 20.89 -21.22
C GLN A 69 12.00 19.59 -21.82
N ARG A 70 12.90 18.87 -21.13
CA ARG A 70 13.51 17.63 -21.62
C ARG A 70 13.39 16.53 -20.58
N VAL A 71 12.69 15.46 -20.92
CA VAL A 71 12.52 14.28 -20.05
C VAL A 71 13.14 13.05 -20.73
N LEU A 72 13.90 12.28 -19.96
CA LEU A 72 14.34 10.95 -20.35
C LEU A 72 13.60 9.92 -19.48
N GLU A 73 12.99 8.94 -20.12
CA GLU A 73 12.31 7.83 -19.46
C GLU A 73 13.00 6.52 -19.80
N ILE A 74 13.31 5.74 -18.77
CA ILE A 74 13.93 4.42 -18.90
C ILE A 74 12.86 3.38 -18.58
N GLY A 75 12.39 2.67 -19.62
CA GLY A 75 11.26 1.76 -19.56
C GLY A 75 9.96 2.42 -20.02
N ALA A 76 9.78 2.56 -21.33
CA ALA A 76 8.61 3.25 -21.89
C ALA A 76 7.37 2.34 -22.03
N PHE A 77 7.53 1.01 -22.02
CA PHE A 77 6.46 0.04 -22.27
C PHE A 77 5.66 0.43 -23.52
N VAL A 78 4.34 0.57 -23.42
CA VAL A 78 3.48 1.01 -24.53
C VAL A 78 3.28 2.52 -24.58
N GLY A 79 4.03 3.32 -23.81
CA GLY A 79 4.20 4.77 -24.01
C GLY A 79 3.23 5.71 -23.29
N PHE A 80 2.46 5.25 -22.30
CA PHE A 80 1.47 6.11 -21.61
C PHE A 80 2.12 7.18 -20.70
N SER A 81 3.11 6.81 -19.90
CA SER A 81 3.96 7.72 -19.11
C SER A 81 4.70 8.71 -20.02
N VAL A 82 5.28 8.24 -21.12
CA VAL A 82 5.90 9.09 -22.16
C VAL A 82 4.92 10.14 -22.69
N ALA A 83 3.67 9.75 -22.98
CA ALA A 83 2.61 10.66 -23.43
C ALA A 83 2.23 11.69 -22.35
N THR A 84 2.24 11.27 -21.09
CA THR A 84 2.01 12.15 -19.93
C THR A 84 3.10 13.22 -19.82
N TRP A 85 4.37 12.83 -19.90
CA TRP A 85 5.48 13.78 -19.95
C TRP A 85 5.38 14.71 -21.14
N SER A 86 5.07 14.18 -22.33
CA SER A 86 4.90 14.93 -23.58
C SER A 86 3.87 16.04 -23.43
N HIS A 87 2.74 15.74 -22.80
CA HIS A 87 1.71 16.71 -22.49
C HIS A 87 2.18 17.75 -21.46
N ALA A 88 2.93 17.33 -20.44
CA ALA A 88 3.36 18.20 -19.35
C ALA A 88 4.41 19.23 -19.78
N VAL A 89 5.40 18.82 -20.58
CA VAL A 89 6.47 19.71 -21.10
C VAL A 89 6.00 20.61 -22.25
N GLY A 90 4.91 20.23 -22.91
CA GLY A 90 4.35 20.97 -24.04
C GLY A 90 5.10 20.75 -25.35
N LYS A 91 4.55 21.28 -26.43
CA LYS A 91 4.99 21.03 -27.83
C LYS A 91 6.45 21.36 -28.13
N ASP A 92 7.04 22.30 -27.38
CA ASP A 92 8.41 22.78 -27.58
C ASP A 92 9.43 21.98 -26.74
N GLY A 93 8.94 21.14 -25.82
CA GLY A 93 9.75 20.19 -25.08
C GLY A 93 10.07 18.92 -25.89
N LEU A 94 10.84 18.01 -25.30
CA LEU A 94 11.18 16.71 -25.87
C LEU A 94 11.14 15.63 -24.79
N VAL A 95 10.51 14.50 -25.08
CA VAL A 95 10.55 13.30 -24.24
C VAL A 95 11.21 12.17 -25.00
N THR A 96 12.26 11.59 -24.41
CA THR A 96 12.95 10.43 -24.96
C THR A 96 12.65 9.23 -24.08
N GLY A 97 12.02 8.18 -24.62
CA GLY A 97 11.77 6.91 -23.95
C GLY A 97 12.75 5.84 -24.41
N LEU A 98 13.27 5.04 -23.47
CA LEU A 98 14.05 3.85 -23.76
C LEU A 98 13.17 2.61 -23.59
N GLU A 99 13.11 1.75 -24.61
CA GLU A 99 12.34 0.51 -24.55
C GLU A 99 13.13 -0.65 -25.14
N LYS A 100 13.22 -1.75 -24.38
CA LYS A 100 14.00 -2.93 -24.75
C LYS A 100 13.27 -3.79 -25.76
N SER A 101 11.96 -3.97 -25.60
CA SER A 101 11.14 -4.78 -26.47
C SER A 101 10.83 -4.04 -27.78
N PRO A 102 11.27 -4.54 -28.94
CA PRO A 102 10.91 -3.92 -30.23
C PRO A 102 9.40 -3.95 -30.51
N GLU A 103 8.66 -4.87 -29.88
CA GLU A 103 7.21 -4.95 -29.97
C GLU A 103 6.55 -3.81 -29.20
N TYR A 104 6.89 -3.65 -27.91
CA TYR A 104 6.35 -2.56 -27.09
C TYR A 104 6.77 -1.19 -27.60
N ALA A 105 8.01 -1.04 -28.06
CA ALA A 105 8.48 0.20 -28.68
C ALA A 105 7.64 0.59 -29.90
N ARG A 106 7.28 -0.38 -30.75
CA ARG A 106 6.43 -0.14 -31.92
C ARG A 106 5.01 0.26 -31.52
N LEU A 107 4.45 -0.38 -30.49
CA LEU A 107 3.16 -0.01 -29.93
C LEU A 107 3.20 1.42 -29.37
N ALA A 108 4.23 1.75 -28.58
CA ALA A 108 4.44 3.09 -28.05
C ALA A 108 4.52 4.14 -29.16
N GLN A 109 5.36 3.93 -30.18
CA GLN A 109 5.48 4.84 -31.32
C GLN A 109 4.13 5.06 -32.03
N ASN A 110 3.39 3.98 -32.31
CA ASN A 110 2.09 4.07 -32.97
C ASN A 110 1.06 4.85 -32.13
N GLN A 111 0.99 4.58 -30.83
CA GLN A 111 0.01 5.24 -29.96
C GLN A 111 0.41 6.68 -29.68
N LEU A 112 1.70 6.98 -29.47
CA LEU A 112 2.19 8.36 -29.33
C LEU A 112 1.84 9.19 -30.57
N GLN A 113 1.97 8.63 -31.78
CA GLN A 113 1.52 9.29 -32.99
C GLN A 113 -0.01 9.47 -33.02
N ARG A 114 -0.77 8.41 -32.69
CA ARG A 114 -2.24 8.43 -32.68
C ARG A 114 -2.82 9.46 -31.71
N PHE A 115 -2.21 9.63 -30.55
CA PHE A 115 -2.62 10.57 -29.51
C PHE A 115 -1.92 11.93 -29.60
N GLU A 116 -1.26 12.21 -30.74
CA GLU A 116 -0.68 13.52 -31.07
C GLU A 116 0.42 13.98 -30.09
N CYS A 117 1.24 13.03 -29.64
CA CYS A 117 2.45 13.26 -28.85
C CYS A 117 3.67 13.33 -29.78
N TYR A 118 3.73 14.35 -30.63
CA TYR A 118 4.76 14.46 -31.68
C TYR A 118 6.15 14.85 -31.15
N ASN A 119 6.22 15.34 -29.91
CA ASN A 119 7.44 15.75 -29.24
C ASN A 119 8.11 14.60 -28.47
N THR A 120 8.00 13.37 -28.98
CA THR A 120 8.51 12.17 -28.33
C THR A 120 9.38 11.34 -29.26
N GLU A 121 10.40 10.69 -28.71
CA GLU A 121 11.27 9.75 -29.40
C GLU A 121 11.38 8.46 -28.59
N ILE A 122 11.20 7.30 -29.21
CA ILE A 122 11.43 5.99 -28.59
C ILE A 122 12.69 5.39 -29.18
N LEU A 123 13.68 5.14 -28.31
CA LEU A 123 14.92 4.47 -28.65
C LEU A 123 14.83 3.01 -28.26
N VAL A 124 15.00 2.12 -29.25
CA VAL A 124 14.87 0.67 -29.07
C VAL A 124 16.23 0.07 -28.75
N GLY A 125 16.36 -0.60 -27.60
CA GLY A 125 17.59 -1.23 -27.19
C GLY A 125 17.62 -1.53 -25.69
N ASP A 126 18.67 -2.22 -25.23
CA ASP A 126 18.86 -2.41 -23.80
C ASP A 126 19.01 -1.05 -23.10
N GLY A 127 18.31 -0.87 -21.98
CA GLY A 127 18.22 0.42 -21.30
C GLY A 127 19.59 0.93 -20.86
N LEU A 128 20.44 0.07 -20.29
CA LEU A 128 21.75 0.48 -19.79
C LEU A 128 22.70 0.80 -20.93
N GLU A 129 22.71 -0.06 -21.96
CA GLU A 129 23.51 0.18 -23.15
C GLU A 129 23.13 1.51 -23.82
N THR A 130 21.83 1.70 -24.08
CA THR A 130 21.31 2.91 -24.73
C THR A 130 21.59 4.16 -23.89
N LEU A 131 21.35 4.09 -22.58
CA LEU A 131 21.66 5.17 -21.63
C LEU A 131 23.15 5.53 -21.65
N SER A 132 24.05 4.55 -21.73
CA SER A 132 25.51 4.78 -21.77
C SER A 132 25.97 5.45 -23.07
N GLN A 133 25.26 5.21 -24.18
CA GLN A 133 25.61 5.71 -25.52
C GLN A 133 25.02 7.08 -25.84
N LEU A 134 23.92 7.48 -25.20
CA LEU A 134 23.28 8.79 -25.44
C LEU A 134 24.27 9.95 -25.38
N ARG A 135 24.27 10.91 -26.30
CA ARG A 135 25.11 12.12 -26.21
C ARG A 135 24.24 13.35 -26.44
N PRO A 136 23.41 13.73 -25.46
CA PRO A 136 22.47 14.82 -25.66
C PRO A 136 23.22 16.15 -25.74
N LYS A 137 22.90 16.97 -26.75
CA LYS A 137 23.44 18.33 -26.89
C LYS A 137 22.98 19.25 -25.75
N VAL A 138 21.76 19.02 -25.27
CA VAL A 138 21.16 19.71 -24.13
C VAL A 138 20.78 18.65 -23.09
N PRO A 139 21.27 18.76 -21.84
CA PRO A 139 20.93 17.82 -20.79
C PRO A 139 19.42 17.72 -20.55
N TYR A 140 18.97 16.61 -20.00
CA TYR A 140 17.62 16.42 -19.52
C TYR A 140 17.38 17.19 -18.22
N ASP A 141 16.14 17.60 -18.01
CA ASP A 141 15.64 18.21 -16.78
C ASP A 141 15.19 17.16 -15.79
N ILE A 142 14.59 16.07 -16.30
CA ILE A 142 14.07 14.95 -15.53
C ILE A 142 14.55 13.65 -16.15
N ILE A 143 14.97 12.71 -15.31
CA ILE A 143 15.17 11.31 -15.67
C ILE A 143 14.23 10.44 -14.82
N PHE A 144 13.33 9.70 -15.48
CA PHE A 144 12.39 8.76 -14.86
C PHE A 144 12.88 7.33 -15.09
N ILE A 145 13.03 6.55 -14.01
CA ILE A 145 13.48 5.16 -14.03
C ILE A 145 12.29 4.27 -13.65
N ASP A 146 11.74 3.56 -14.64
CA ASP A 146 10.71 2.54 -14.43
C ASP A 146 10.94 1.35 -15.36
N ALA A 147 11.99 0.59 -15.06
CA ALA A 147 12.41 -0.53 -15.88
C ALA A 147 12.57 -1.80 -15.04
N GLU A 148 13.40 -2.73 -15.50
CA GLU A 148 13.79 -3.90 -14.74
C GLU A 148 14.53 -3.50 -13.47
N LYS A 149 14.03 -3.96 -12.31
CA LYS A 149 14.46 -3.48 -11.00
C LYS A 149 15.91 -3.87 -10.66
N SER A 150 16.42 -4.96 -11.25
CA SER A 150 17.83 -5.36 -11.14
C SER A 150 18.81 -4.31 -11.70
N GLY A 151 18.37 -3.50 -12.66
CA GLY A 151 19.18 -2.45 -13.27
C GLY A 151 19.22 -1.14 -12.50
N TYR A 152 18.37 -0.93 -11.49
CA TYR A 152 18.19 0.39 -10.83
C TYR A 152 19.49 0.98 -10.26
N PRO A 153 20.31 0.24 -9.49
CA PRO A 153 21.59 0.76 -9.01
C PRO A 153 22.50 1.23 -10.16
N GLU A 154 22.55 0.46 -11.25
CA GLU A 154 23.43 0.75 -12.37
C GLU A 154 22.93 1.90 -13.25
N TYR A 155 21.60 2.03 -13.40
CA TYR A 155 21.00 3.21 -14.03
C TYR A 155 21.40 4.47 -13.25
N LEU A 156 21.29 4.46 -11.93
CA LEU A 156 21.65 5.60 -11.09
C LEU A 156 23.15 5.94 -11.21
N ARG A 157 24.03 4.94 -11.11
CA ARG A 157 25.48 5.15 -11.30
C ARG A 157 25.77 5.76 -12.66
N THR A 158 25.23 5.19 -13.72
CA THR A 158 25.40 5.69 -15.09
C THR A 158 24.91 7.14 -15.21
N ILE A 159 23.74 7.47 -14.66
CA ILE A 159 23.22 8.85 -14.67
C ILE A 159 24.19 9.81 -13.97
N LEU A 160 24.70 9.45 -12.79
CA LEU A 160 25.60 10.28 -11.99
C LEU A 160 26.97 10.46 -12.66
N GLU A 161 27.56 9.38 -13.14
CA GLU A 161 28.82 9.33 -13.89
C GLU A 161 28.75 10.16 -15.17
N ARG A 162 27.60 10.15 -15.84
CA ARG A 162 27.37 10.89 -17.07
C ARG A 162 26.80 12.29 -16.87
N SER A 163 26.73 12.74 -15.62
CA SER A 163 26.23 14.06 -15.26
C SER A 163 27.23 14.82 -14.39
N GLN A 164 28.54 14.55 -14.52
CA GLN A 164 29.58 15.22 -13.72
C GLN A 164 29.63 16.74 -14.00
N PRO A 165 29.98 17.57 -13.01
CA PRO A 165 30.20 18.99 -13.23
C PRO A 165 31.29 19.22 -14.30
N GLY A 166 31.04 20.16 -15.23
CA GLY A 166 31.99 20.48 -16.30
C GLY A 166 32.13 19.45 -17.41
N GLN A 167 31.41 18.32 -17.34
CA GLN A 167 31.39 17.33 -18.42
C GLN A 167 30.63 17.85 -19.64
N ASP A 168 31.13 17.58 -20.84
CA ASP A 168 30.39 17.84 -22.08
C ASP A 168 29.29 16.79 -22.30
N ASN A 169 28.16 17.19 -22.87
CA ASN A 169 27.00 16.32 -23.15
C ASN A 169 26.49 15.56 -21.92
N ARG A 170 26.34 16.28 -20.79
CA ARG A 170 25.76 15.73 -19.55
C ARG A 170 24.39 15.12 -19.82
N LEU A 171 24.09 13.99 -19.18
CA LEU A 171 22.75 13.42 -19.20
C LEU A 171 21.76 14.31 -18.45
N LEU A 172 22.05 14.67 -17.20
CA LEU A 172 21.15 15.48 -16.36
C LEU A 172 21.77 16.86 -16.09
N ARG A 173 20.96 17.92 -16.14
CA ARG A 173 21.41 19.26 -15.74
C ARG A 173 21.69 19.34 -14.23
N ALA A 174 22.38 20.41 -13.81
CA ALA A 174 22.47 20.72 -12.38
C ALA A 174 21.08 21.09 -11.84
N GLY A 175 20.73 20.59 -10.65
CA GLY A 175 19.39 20.74 -10.07
C GLY A 175 18.28 20.06 -10.88
N GLY A 176 18.62 19.11 -11.75
CA GLY A 176 17.64 18.25 -12.42
C GLY A 176 17.10 17.17 -11.48
N LEU A 177 16.00 16.55 -11.86
CA LEU A 177 15.28 15.58 -11.04
C LEU A 177 15.53 14.15 -11.53
N ILE A 178 15.79 13.23 -10.61
CA ILE A 178 15.78 11.78 -10.86
C ILE A 178 14.61 11.21 -10.08
N ILE A 179 13.77 10.43 -10.75
CA ILE A 179 12.62 9.76 -10.15
C ILE A 179 12.78 8.26 -10.41
N GLY A 180 12.78 7.44 -9.36
CA GLY A 180 12.71 5.99 -9.48
C GLY A 180 11.34 5.50 -9.05
N ASP A 181 10.57 4.91 -9.96
CA ASP A 181 9.27 4.34 -9.63
C ASP A 181 9.41 2.94 -9.02
N ASN A 182 8.41 2.54 -8.24
CA ASN A 182 8.35 1.28 -7.50
C ASN A 182 9.50 1.06 -6.51
N ALA A 183 10.10 2.13 -6.01
CA ALA A 183 11.25 2.09 -5.11
C ALA A 183 10.99 1.34 -3.79
N LEU A 184 9.72 1.18 -3.37
CA LEU A 184 9.33 0.42 -2.18
C LEU A 184 8.74 -0.96 -2.50
N ARG A 185 8.34 -1.22 -3.76
CA ARG A 185 7.81 -2.48 -4.28
C ARG A 185 6.79 -3.13 -3.33
N ALA A 186 5.65 -2.48 -3.16
CA ALA A 186 4.56 -2.88 -2.26
C ALA A 186 5.04 -3.06 -0.81
N GLY A 187 5.99 -2.23 -0.40
CA GLY A 187 6.61 -2.28 0.92
C GLY A 187 7.62 -3.41 1.11
N LEU A 188 7.86 -4.28 0.13
CA LEU A 188 8.77 -5.43 0.26
C LEU A 188 10.22 -5.03 0.54
N VAL A 189 10.62 -3.83 0.13
CA VAL A 189 11.94 -3.28 0.47
C VAL A 189 12.07 -2.99 1.97
N ALA A 190 10.99 -2.53 2.60
CA ALA A 190 10.96 -2.21 4.02
C ALA A 190 10.61 -3.43 4.89
N ASP A 191 9.74 -4.31 4.40
CA ASP A 191 9.28 -5.52 5.08
C ASP A 191 9.01 -6.66 4.08
N ALA A 192 9.94 -7.61 4.04
CA ALA A 192 9.85 -8.84 3.26
C ALA A 192 9.39 -10.06 4.10
N THR A 193 8.88 -9.85 5.31
CA THR A 193 8.33 -10.93 6.14
C THR A 193 6.94 -11.34 5.65
N ASP A 194 6.46 -12.52 6.06
CA ASP A 194 5.09 -12.99 5.76
C ASP A 194 3.98 -12.05 6.25
N SER A 195 4.34 -11.10 7.12
CA SER A 195 3.47 -10.02 7.57
C SER A 195 3.03 -9.12 6.45
N ASN A 196 3.91 -8.86 5.49
CA ASN A 196 3.56 -8.15 4.29
C ASN A 196 2.95 -9.14 3.28
N PRO A 197 1.65 -9.06 2.95
CA PRO A 197 1.00 -9.93 1.98
C PRO A 197 1.56 -9.82 0.58
N ALA A 198 2.34 -8.77 0.30
CA ALA A 198 2.97 -8.57 -0.98
C ALA A 198 3.96 -9.69 -1.24
N THR A 199 4.46 -10.33 -0.18
CA THR A 199 5.31 -11.52 -0.25
C THR A 199 4.62 -12.69 -0.93
N LYS A 200 3.28 -12.72 -0.92
CA LYS A 200 2.45 -13.76 -1.56
C LYS A 200 1.88 -13.29 -2.89
N THR A 201 1.49 -12.02 -3.00
CA THR A 201 0.81 -11.50 -4.20
C THR A 201 1.76 -11.05 -5.30
N VAL A 202 2.77 -10.23 -4.99
CA VAL A 202 3.68 -9.64 -6.00
C VAL A 202 4.46 -10.69 -6.80
N PRO A 203 4.96 -11.80 -6.21
CA PRO A 203 5.63 -12.85 -6.97
C PRO A 203 4.76 -13.49 -8.05
N THR A 204 3.46 -13.64 -7.79
CA THR A 204 2.52 -14.29 -8.73
C THR A 204 2.12 -13.36 -9.88
N GLN A 205 2.23 -12.05 -9.68
CA GLN A 205 1.85 -11.02 -10.65
C GLN A 205 3.06 -10.50 -11.46
N THR A 206 4.28 -10.77 -11.00
CA THR A 206 5.49 -10.30 -11.67
C THR A 206 6.04 -11.38 -12.59
N ILE A 207 6.06 -11.09 -13.90
CA ILE A 207 6.75 -11.94 -14.88
C ILE A 207 8.24 -12.00 -14.53
N ASN A 208 8.81 -13.20 -14.52
CA ASN A 208 10.22 -13.44 -14.16
C ASN A 208 10.58 -12.93 -12.75
N TRP A 209 9.67 -13.05 -11.79
CA TRP A 209 9.93 -12.67 -10.40
C TRP A 209 11.23 -13.26 -9.86
N ASN A 210 12.00 -12.42 -9.17
CA ASN A 210 13.21 -12.80 -8.46
C ASN A 210 13.33 -11.97 -7.18
N TRP A 211 13.41 -12.62 -6.02
CA TRP A 211 13.60 -11.94 -4.74
C TRP A 211 14.87 -11.07 -4.67
N GLY A 212 15.88 -11.37 -5.48
CA GLY A 212 17.04 -10.51 -5.66
C GLY A 212 16.68 -9.09 -6.13
N SER A 213 15.55 -8.89 -6.81
CA SER A 213 15.08 -7.56 -7.23
C SER A 213 14.85 -6.61 -6.05
N ILE A 214 14.45 -7.13 -4.89
CA ILE A 214 14.23 -6.33 -3.68
C ILE A 214 15.56 -5.78 -3.15
N ALA A 215 16.63 -6.60 -3.18
CA ALA A 215 17.96 -6.16 -2.77
C ALA A 215 18.51 -5.04 -3.67
N PHE A 216 18.26 -5.11 -4.98
CA PHE A 216 18.65 -4.04 -5.91
C PHE A 216 17.88 -2.73 -5.67
N LEU A 217 16.62 -2.79 -5.27
CA LEU A 217 15.84 -1.59 -4.92
C LEU A 217 16.29 -0.98 -3.58
N ASP A 218 16.58 -1.81 -2.58
CA ASP A 218 17.20 -1.36 -1.31
C ASP A 218 18.56 -0.70 -1.56
N GLU A 219 19.40 -1.31 -2.39
CA GLU A 219 20.67 -0.73 -2.82
C GLU A 219 20.48 0.62 -3.52
N PHE A 220 19.56 0.70 -4.48
CA PHE A 220 19.22 1.96 -5.16
C PHE A 220 18.79 3.04 -4.17
N ASN A 221 17.89 2.73 -3.23
CA ASN A 221 17.43 3.67 -2.22
C ASN A 221 18.57 4.16 -1.31
N LYS A 222 19.45 3.25 -0.88
CA LYS A 222 20.65 3.58 -0.10
C LYS A 222 21.62 4.45 -0.90
N LEU A 223 21.84 4.16 -2.18
CA LEU A 223 22.68 4.97 -3.05
C LEU A 223 22.10 6.37 -3.23
N MET A 224 20.80 6.51 -3.48
CA MET A 224 20.12 7.80 -3.59
C MET A 224 20.35 8.66 -2.33
N ASN A 225 20.22 8.05 -1.14
CA ASN A 225 20.35 8.75 0.14
C ASN A 225 21.80 9.07 0.54
N THR A 226 22.76 8.20 0.20
CA THR A 226 24.15 8.34 0.67
C THR A 226 25.05 9.08 -0.31
N HIS A 227 24.65 9.21 -1.58
CA HIS A 227 25.49 9.82 -2.59
C HIS A 227 25.58 11.35 -2.37
N PRO A 228 26.79 11.93 -2.26
CA PRO A 228 26.99 13.33 -1.83
C PRO A 228 26.48 14.40 -2.81
N ARG A 229 26.07 14.00 -4.01
CA ARG A 229 25.53 14.90 -5.05
C ARG A 229 24.01 14.85 -5.17
N LEU A 230 23.34 14.07 -4.33
CA LEU A 230 21.90 13.87 -4.37
C LEU A 230 21.25 14.41 -3.09
N GLU A 231 20.13 15.07 -3.26
CA GLU A 231 19.18 15.36 -2.19
C GLU A 231 17.97 14.46 -2.43
N ALA A 232 17.87 13.38 -1.65
CA ALA A 232 16.89 12.32 -1.89
C ALA A 232 15.78 12.33 -0.84
N VAL A 233 14.57 12.06 -1.31
CA VAL A 233 13.39 11.79 -0.47
C VAL A 233 12.73 10.53 -1.03
N VAL A 234 12.49 9.55 -0.16
CA VAL A 234 11.65 8.39 -0.48
C VAL A 234 10.24 8.72 -0.02
N LEU A 235 9.33 8.84 -0.96
CA LEU A 235 7.92 9.08 -0.67
C LEU A 235 7.23 7.72 -0.58
N PRO A 236 6.52 7.43 0.52
CA PRO A 236 5.58 6.33 0.52
C PRO A 236 4.36 6.78 -0.29
N VAL A 237 4.54 6.88 -1.63
CA VAL A 237 3.74 7.23 -2.83
C VAL A 237 3.51 6.07 -3.85
N PHE A 238 2.32 5.64 -4.29
CA PHE A 238 2.06 4.56 -5.30
C PHE A 238 2.62 3.15 -5.06
N ASP A 239 3.61 2.63 -5.79
CA ASP A 239 4.26 1.35 -5.41
C ASP A 239 5.34 1.61 -4.34
N GLY A 240 4.78 2.25 -3.29
CA GLY A 240 5.26 3.17 -2.28
C GLY A 240 4.09 3.80 -1.49
N LEU A 241 2.87 3.95 -2.01
CA LEU A 241 1.56 4.02 -1.32
C LEU A 241 0.69 2.87 -1.80
N TYR A 242 0.62 1.81 -1.02
CA TYR A 242 -0.66 1.21 -0.71
C TYR A 242 -0.55 0.53 0.66
N PRO A 243 -1.06 1.14 1.75
CA PRO A 243 -0.78 0.71 3.13
C PRO A 243 -1.82 -0.28 3.67
N ILE A 244 -2.24 -1.28 2.88
CA ILE A 244 -3.40 -2.12 3.26
C ILE A 244 -3.02 -3.58 3.59
N LEU A 245 -1.76 -3.90 3.39
CA LEU A 245 -1.39 -5.28 3.25
C LEU A 245 -0.92 -5.84 4.64
N TYR A 246 0.00 -5.16 5.35
CA TYR A 246 0.53 -5.66 6.63
C TYR A 246 -0.52 -5.86 7.75
N GLU A 247 -1.48 -4.93 7.86
CA GLU A 247 -2.53 -5.00 8.89
C GLU A 247 -3.51 -6.16 8.66
N ARG A 248 -3.74 -6.53 7.39
CA ARG A 248 -4.74 -7.52 7.00
C ARG A 248 -4.31 -8.96 7.25
N LEU A 249 -3.02 -9.29 7.12
CA LEU A 249 -2.59 -10.69 7.20
C LEU A 249 -1.99 -11.12 8.52
N ILE A 250 -1.41 -10.22 9.32
CA ILE A 250 -0.70 -10.64 10.54
C ILE A 250 -1.22 -9.98 11.82
N LYS A 251 -1.56 -8.69 11.80
CA LYS A 251 -2.00 -8.00 13.02
C LYS A 251 -3.40 -8.41 13.51
N ARG A 252 -4.29 -8.83 12.60
CA ARG A 252 -5.66 -9.26 12.90
C ARG A 252 -5.74 -10.54 13.74
N HIS A 253 -4.65 -11.31 13.81
CA HIS A 253 -4.63 -12.61 14.49
C HIS A 253 -3.86 -12.59 15.82
N GLN A 254 -3.39 -11.44 16.29
CA GLN A 254 -2.67 -11.32 17.56
C GLN A 254 -3.55 -10.76 18.69
N THR A 255 -3.56 -11.47 19.80
CA THR A 255 -4.24 -11.07 21.03
C THR A 255 -3.53 -9.88 21.69
N SER A 256 -4.23 -9.19 22.61
CA SER A 256 -3.67 -8.04 23.32
C SER A 256 -2.52 -8.43 24.27
N GLN A 257 -2.43 -9.70 24.67
CA GLN A 257 -1.41 -10.23 25.59
C GLN A 257 -0.08 -10.52 24.88
N GLU A 258 -0.12 -11.10 23.68
CA GLU A 258 1.06 -11.31 22.81
C GLU A 258 1.74 -9.98 22.44
N ARG A 259 0.93 -8.94 22.20
CA ARG A 259 1.39 -7.56 21.92
C ARG A 259 2.09 -6.90 23.12
N GLN A 260 1.74 -7.30 24.34
CA GLN A 260 2.24 -6.71 25.56
C GLN A 260 3.53 -7.39 26.04
N GLU A 261 3.63 -8.71 25.88
CA GLU A 261 4.87 -9.47 26.13
C GLU A 261 5.98 -9.07 25.16
N GLU A 262 5.66 -8.91 23.87
CA GLU A 262 6.61 -8.43 22.86
C GLU A 262 7.12 -7.01 23.17
N GLY A 263 6.24 -6.13 23.69
CA GLY A 263 6.60 -4.77 24.11
C GLY A 263 7.49 -4.71 25.36
N VAL A 264 7.35 -5.69 26.26
CA VAL A 264 8.18 -5.84 27.47
C VAL A 264 9.55 -6.43 27.12
N THR A 265 9.61 -7.45 26.24
CA THR A 265 10.87 -8.06 25.78
C THR A 265 11.73 -7.09 24.97
N LYS A 266 11.11 -6.14 24.27
CA LYS A 266 11.80 -5.14 23.43
C LYS A 266 12.10 -3.80 24.15
N GLY A 267 11.64 -3.62 25.39
CA GLY A 267 12.13 -2.57 26.31
C GLY A 267 11.50 -1.17 26.25
N TYR A 268 10.26 -1.00 25.78
CA TYR A 268 9.68 0.33 25.45
C TYR A 268 8.83 1.03 26.53
N ALA A 269 8.86 0.59 27.79
CA ALA A 269 7.85 0.97 28.78
C ALA A 269 7.91 2.41 29.39
N ARG A 270 8.77 3.34 28.94
CA ARG A 270 8.98 4.63 29.66
C ARG A 270 8.71 5.93 28.87
N ILE A 271 8.22 5.87 27.63
CA ILE A 271 8.15 7.08 26.76
C ILE A 271 6.74 7.71 26.71
N LEU A 272 5.69 6.99 27.11
CA LEU A 272 4.28 7.41 26.97
C LEU A 272 3.79 8.48 27.99
N GLU A 273 4.45 8.66 29.14
CA GLU A 273 4.05 9.69 30.11
C GLU A 273 4.42 11.11 29.67
N ALA A 274 5.43 11.27 28.80
CA ALA A 274 5.97 12.58 28.46
C ALA A 274 5.19 13.32 27.35
N ASP A 275 4.46 12.58 26.49
CA ASP A 275 3.72 13.17 25.36
C ASP A 275 2.27 13.52 25.68
N LEU A 276 1.65 12.86 26.67
CA LEU A 276 0.32 13.23 27.16
C LEU A 276 0.31 14.64 27.76
N ALA A 277 1.34 14.98 28.54
CA ALA A 277 1.51 16.30 29.16
C ALA A 277 1.69 17.43 28.12
N ARG A 278 2.27 17.12 26.95
CA ARG A 278 2.47 18.10 25.87
C ARG A 278 1.20 18.34 25.06
N GLY A 279 0.33 17.33 24.93
CA GLY A 279 -0.97 17.42 24.25
C GLY A 279 -1.99 18.27 25.02
N GLU A 280 -2.08 18.10 26.34
CA GLU A 280 -3.02 18.85 27.19
C GLU A 280 -2.72 20.35 27.22
N THR A 281 -1.44 20.72 27.21
CA THR A 281 -0.98 22.12 27.20
C THR A 281 -1.40 22.85 25.91
N ARG A 282 -1.47 22.14 24.77
CA ARG A 282 -1.84 22.70 23.46
C ARG A 282 -3.35 22.85 23.28
N LEU A 283 -4.14 21.91 23.82
CA LEU A 283 -5.60 21.96 23.79
C LEU A 283 -6.18 23.08 24.67
N SER A 284 -5.54 23.37 25.80
CA SER A 284 -5.92 24.50 26.68
C SER A 284 -5.74 25.87 25.99
N ALA A 285 -4.67 26.04 25.20
CA ALA A 285 -4.40 27.27 24.45
C ALA A 285 -5.44 27.50 23.33
N LEU A 286 -5.83 26.45 22.59
CA LEU A 286 -6.79 26.53 21.48
C LEU A 286 -8.24 26.75 21.95
N ALA A 287 -8.61 26.25 23.13
CA ALA A 287 -9.92 26.49 23.73
C ALA A 287 -10.15 27.97 24.10
N THR A 288 -9.07 28.72 24.32
CA THR A 288 -9.13 30.15 24.68
C THR A 288 -9.33 31.05 23.44
N GLU A 289 -8.86 30.62 22.26
CA GLU A 289 -9.01 31.35 20.99
C GLU A 289 -10.36 31.11 20.31
N ALA A 290 -10.99 29.95 20.50
CA ALA A 290 -12.28 29.62 19.88
C ALA A 290 -13.53 30.27 20.53
N ALA A 291 -13.37 30.99 21.66
CA ALA A 291 -14.48 31.63 22.38
C ALA A 291 -14.95 32.96 21.77
N GLY A 292 -14.36 33.42 20.66
CA GLY A 292 -14.62 34.74 20.11
C GLY A 292 -14.69 34.79 18.59
N GLU A 293 -15.66 34.14 17.96
CA GLU A 293 -16.22 34.58 16.67
C GLU A 293 -17.49 33.80 16.28
N GLN A 294 -18.59 34.52 16.05
CA GLN A 294 -19.88 33.99 15.58
C GLN A 294 -19.95 34.00 14.05
N ARG A 295 -20.57 32.97 13.42
CA ARG A 295 -21.68 33.14 12.44
C ARG A 295 -22.30 31.84 11.88
N THR A 296 -23.62 31.79 12.06
CA THR A 296 -24.75 31.42 11.15
C THR A 296 -24.89 30.03 10.51
N GLU A 297 -26.01 29.41 10.89
CA GLU A 297 -26.60 28.15 10.42
C GLU A 297 -27.13 28.20 8.98
N PHE A 298 -27.05 27.06 8.28
CA PHE A 298 -27.91 26.72 7.16
C PHE A 298 -28.55 25.34 7.42
N THR A 299 -29.87 25.27 7.38
CA THR A 299 -30.68 24.05 7.56
C THR A 299 -31.05 23.45 6.21
N ALA A 300 -30.92 22.13 6.08
CA ALA A 300 -31.56 21.35 5.03
C ALA A 300 -32.14 20.07 5.65
N THR A 301 -33.47 19.93 5.54
CA THR A 301 -34.28 18.84 6.07
C THR A 301 -34.54 17.79 5.00
N ALA A 302 -34.20 16.53 5.28
CA ALA A 302 -34.83 15.36 4.66
C ALA A 302 -34.70 14.15 5.61
N LYS A 303 -35.83 13.73 6.20
CA LYS A 303 -35.93 12.56 7.08
C LYS A 303 -36.23 11.32 6.24
N TRP A 304 -35.41 10.28 6.36
CA TRP A 304 -35.72 8.91 5.93
C TRP A 304 -36.15 8.09 7.15
N LYS A 305 -37.23 7.31 7.04
CA LYS A 305 -37.67 6.33 8.04
C LYS A 305 -37.94 4.99 7.34
N PRO A 306 -37.23 3.89 7.68
CA PRO A 306 -37.68 2.56 7.33
C PRO A 306 -38.72 2.05 8.35
N ARG A 307 -39.74 1.35 7.85
CA ARG A 307 -40.73 0.59 8.63
C ARG A 307 -40.19 -0.81 8.87
N LEU A 308 -40.13 -1.23 10.13
CA LEU A 308 -40.23 -2.63 10.58
C LEU A 308 -40.87 -2.57 11.97
N ASP A 309 -42.16 -2.89 12.02
CA ASP A 309 -42.98 -3.03 13.24
C ASP A 309 -42.70 -4.41 13.86
N ILE A 310 -41.72 -4.52 14.75
CA ILE A 310 -41.75 -5.45 15.90
C ILE A 310 -40.98 -4.77 17.04
N ASP A 311 -41.67 -4.46 18.14
CA ASP A 311 -41.10 -3.84 19.35
C ASP A 311 -40.25 -4.88 20.11
N HIS A 312 -39.03 -5.12 19.63
CA HIS A 312 -38.07 -5.95 20.32
C HIS A 312 -37.33 -5.15 21.39
N ALA A 313 -37.06 -5.76 22.55
CA ALA A 313 -36.45 -5.10 23.71
C ALA A 313 -35.07 -4.46 23.44
N TRP A 314 -34.38 -4.88 22.37
CA TRP A 314 -33.09 -4.30 21.94
C TRP A 314 -33.22 -3.09 21.01
N ASN A 315 -34.43 -2.61 20.71
CA ASN A 315 -34.66 -1.35 20.01
C ASN A 315 -34.60 -0.12 20.96
N GLU A 316 -34.51 -0.33 22.27
CA GLU A 316 -34.33 0.75 23.26
C GLU A 316 -32.84 1.12 23.45
N GLU A 317 -32.56 2.39 23.79
CA GLU A 317 -31.21 2.85 24.07
C GLU A 317 -30.66 2.23 25.38
N ALA A 318 -29.50 1.56 25.29
CA ALA A 318 -28.85 0.98 26.46
C ALA A 318 -28.34 2.08 27.42
N THR A 319 -28.73 2.03 28.69
CA THR A 319 -28.33 3.03 29.70
C THR A 319 -27.01 2.71 30.39
N SER A 320 -26.45 1.52 30.17
CA SER A 320 -25.16 1.09 30.69
C SER A 320 -24.46 0.08 29.77
N LYS A 321 -23.15 -0.11 29.97
CA LYS A 321 -22.30 -0.99 29.16
C LYS A 321 -22.67 -2.46 29.34
N GLU A 322 -23.01 -2.85 30.55
CA GLU A 322 -23.46 -4.19 30.91
C GLU A 322 -24.82 -4.49 30.28
N GLN A 323 -25.76 -3.53 30.35
CA GLN A 323 -27.08 -3.65 29.72
C GLN A 323 -26.97 -3.72 28.18
N GLY A 324 -26.09 -2.91 27.57
CA GLY A 324 -25.84 -2.96 26.14
C GLY A 324 -25.25 -4.30 25.68
N ARG A 325 -24.42 -4.94 26.51
CA ARG A 325 -23.91 -6.29 26.25
C ARG A 325 -25.01 -7.35 26.31
N GLU A 326 -25.96 -7.22 27.22
CA GLU A 326 -27.09 -8.14 27.31
C GLU A 326 -28.07 -7.98 26.15
N LEU A 327 -28.43 -6.75 25.76
CA LEU A 327 -29.29 -6.50 24.60
C LEU A 327 -28.64 -6.98 23.30
N TRP A 328 -27.33 -6.77 23.16
CA TRP A 328 -26.57 -7.26 22.00
C TRP A 328 -26.49 -8.78 21.95
N LYS A 329 -26.27 -9.45 23.09
CA LYS A 329 -26.35 -10.91 23.17
C LYS A 329 -27.75 -11.42 22.82
N GLY A 330 -28.81 -10.79 23.32
CA GLY A 330 -30.20 -11.14 22.99
C GLY A 330 -30.48 -11.08 21.50
N TYR A 331 -30.06 -9.99 20.85
CA TYR A 331 -30.16 -9.83 19.39
C TYR A 331 -29.40 -10.93 18.64
N LEU A 332 -28.16 -11.24 19.04
CA LEU A 332 -27.36 -12.27 18.38
C LEU A 332 -27.94 -13.68 18.57
N THR A 333 -28.45 -13.98 19.76
CA THR A 333 -29.04 -15.29 20.06
C THR A 333 -30.32 -15.51 19.25
N GLU A 334 -31.23 -14.54 19.19
CA GLU A 334 -32.47 -14.72 18.42
C GLU A 334 -32.22 -14.76 16.92
N ARG A 335 -31.29 -13.93 16.43
CA ARG A 335 -30.96 -13.89 15.00
C ARG A 335 -30.19 -15.11 14.54
N PHE A 336 -29.17 -15.54 15.29
CA PHE A 336 -28.22 -16.53 14.80
C PHE A 336 -28.33 -17.91 15.45
N VAL A 337 -28.83 -18.00 16.69
CA VAL A 337 -28.93 -19.27 17.41
C VAL A 337 -30.33 -19.87 17.30
N GLN A 338 -31.38 -19.05 17.24
CA GLN A 338 -32.77 -19.52 17.07
C GLN A 338 -33.22 -19.63 15.60
N GLY A 339 -32.29 -19.42 14.65
CA GLY A 339 -32.57 -19.57 13.21
C GLY A 339 -33.37 -18.42 12.60
N GLY A 340 -33.33 -17.22 13.19
CA GLY A 340 -34.11 -16.06 12.75
C GLY A 340 -33.56 -15.31 11.54
N ASP A 341 -32.38 -15.68 11.01
CA ASP A 341 -31.80 -15.02 9.84
C ASP A 341 -32.33 -15.63 8.53
N GLU A 342 -33.25 -14.91 7.87
CA GLU A 342 -33.88 -15.37 6.61
C GLU A 342 -32.86 -15.53 5.45
N ASP A 343 -31.68 -14.92 5.56
CA ASP A 343 -30.62 -14.99 4.55
C ASP A 343 -29.63 -16.15 4.78
N PHE A 344 -29.78 -16.93 5.87
CA PHE A 344 -28.90 -18.05 6.22
C PHE A 344 -29.66 -19.39 6.21
N GLU A 345 -29.13 -20.37 5.49
CA GLU A 345 -29.79 -21.68 5.30
C GLU A 345 -29.44 -22.65 6.44
N TYR A 346 -30.09 -22.48 7.60
CA TYR A 346 -29.81 -23.21 8.84
C TYR A 346 -29.88 -24.74 8.71
N SER A 347 -30.72 -25.27 7.82
CA SER A 347 -30.81 -26.72 7.57
C SER A 347 -29.52 -27.36 7.05
N ALA A 348 -28.55 -26.56 6.58
CA ALA A 348 -27.25 -27.05 6.13
C ALA A 348 -26.24 -27.22 7.29
N VAL A 349 -26.61 -26.78 8.50
CA VAL A 349 -25.74 -26.73 9.69
C VAL A 349 -26.42 -27.41 10.88
N ASP A 350 -27.74 -27.30 10.99
CA ASP A 350 -28.54 -27.94 12.02
C ASP A 350 -28.42 -29.47 11.94
N GLY A 351 -27.84 -30.08 12.98
CA GLY A 351 -27.63 -31.52 13.10
C GLY A 351 -26.35 -32.03 12.41
N ASP A 352 -25.45 -31.14 12.00
CA ASP A 352 -24.11 -31.51 11.57
C ASP A 352 -23.19 -31.68 12.79
N GLU A 353 -23.03 -32.92 13.25
CA GLU A 353 -22.19 -33.25 14.40
C GLU A 353 -20.77 -32.69 14.25
N GLU A 354 -20.19 -32.61 13.04
CA GLU A 354 -18.82 -32.08 12.88
C GLU A 354 -18.69 -30.61 13.27
N LEU A 355 -19.77 -29.84 13.15
CA LEU A 355 -19.83 -28.42 13.48
C LEU A 355 -20.17 -28.18 14.96
N ASP A 356 -20.74 -29.17 15.66
CA ASP A 356 -21.02 -29.17 17.10
C ASP A 356 -19.77 -29.48 17.96
N GLY A 357 -18.59 -29.14 17.44
CA GLY A 357 -17.30 -29.47 18.07
C GLY A 357 -17.12 -28.91 19.48
N GLU A 358 -17.69 -27.73 19.76
CA GLU A 358 -17.66 -27.13 21.10
C GLU A 358 -18.59 -27.87 22.09
N GLU A 359 -19.77 -28.32 21.65
CA GLU A 359 -20.70 -29.09 22.49
C GLU A 359 -20.12 -30.48 22.79
N ARG A 360 -19.47 -31.10 21.80
CA ARG A 360 -18.72 -32.35 21.99
C ARG A 360 -17.53 -32.17 22.94
N GLN A 361 -16.76 -31.10 22.82
CA GLN A 361 -15.64 -30.83 23.74
C GLN A 361 -16.15 -30.58 25.15
N ALA A 362 -17.29 -29.89 25.32
CA ALA A 362 -17.92 -29.71 26.63
C ALA A 362 -18.45 -31.02 27.23
N GLU A 363 -18.99 -31.93 26.42
CA GLU A 363 -19.36 -33.29 26.88
C GLU A 363 -18.14 -34.13 27.25
N VAL A 364 -17.04 -34.01 26.49
CA VAL A 364 -15.76 -34.69 26.77
C VAL A 364 -15.13 -34.14 28.04
N ASP A 365 -15.06 -32.83 28.21
CA ASP A 365 -14.51 -32.19 29.41
C ASP A 365 -15.36 -32.55 30.64
N LYS A 366 -16.69 -32.57 30.49
CA LYS A 366 -17.60 -33.06 31.53
C LYS A 366 -17.40 -34.54 31.85
N TRP A 367 -17.12 -35.38 30.85
CA TRP A 367 -16.77 -36.78 31.05
C TRP A 367 -15.44 -36.94 31.81
N PHE A 368 -14.45 -36.09 31.54
CA PHE A 368 -13.18 -36.05 32.29
C PHE A 368 -13.35 -35.54 33.72
N ASP A 369 -14.24 -34.58 33.95
CA ASP A 369 -14.55 -34.08 35.29
C ASP A 369 -15.36 -35.08 36.13
N ASP A 370 -16.13 -35.96 35.48
CA ASP A 370 -16.92 -37.03 36.11
C ASP A 370 -16.09 -38.32 36.37
N GLU A 371 -14.87 -38.47 35.82
CA GLU A 371 -13.93 -39.56 36.15
C GLU A 371 -13.12 -39.24 37.42
N GLU A 372 -13.63 -39.64 38.60
CA GLU A 372 -12.88 -39.56 39.86
C GLU A 372 -11.61 -40.45 39.89
N GLU A 373 -10.54 -39.91 40.52
CA GLU A 373 -9.25 -40.56 40.79
C GLU A 373 -9.38 -41.88 41.58
N GLY A 374 -9.22 -43.00 40.90
CA GLY A 374 -9.17 -44.34 41.50
C GLY A 374 -7.84 -45.06 41.25
N TRP A 375 -6.71 -44.55 41.76
CA TRP A 375 -5.47 -45.34 41.81
C TRP A 375 -5.04 -45.63 43.26
N ASP A 376 -5.11 -46.93 43.54
CA ASP A 376 -4.92 -47.68 44.77
C ASP A 376 -3.57 -47.42 45.48
N ASN A 377 -3.64 -47.08 46.78
CA ASN A 377 -2.49 -46.94 47.68
C ASN A 377 -2.02 -48.33 48.20
N GLY A 378 -1.54 -49.18 47.29
CA GLY A 378 -1.01 -50.51 47.63
C GLY A 378 0.52 -50.57 47.57
N GLU A 379 1.18 -50.64 48.73
CA GLU A 379 2.62 -50.93 48.87
C GLU A 379 3.03 -52.18 48.08
N LYS A 380 4.07 -52.07 47.23
CA LYS A 380 4.88 -53.22 46.81
C LYS A 380 6.37 -52.91 46.83
N THR A 381 7.04 -53.51 47.81
CA THR A 381 8.48 -53.73 47.89
C THR A 381 8.94 -54.79 46.89
N GLY A 382 10.10 -54.61 46.24
CA GLY A 382 10.84 -55.76 45.68
C GLY A 382 11.68 -55.53 44.42
N GLU A 383 12.98 -55.30 44.66
CA GLU A 383 14.19 -55.76 43.95
C GLU A 383 14.45 -55.49 42.44
N THR A 384 15.70 -55.06 42.25
CA THR A 384 16.47 -54.75 41.05
C THR A 384 16.60 -55.92 40.07
N GLY A 385 16.55 -55.62 38.77
CA GLY A 385 16.95 -56.56 37.70
C GLY A 385 17.26 -55.84 36.39
N ILE A 386 18.55 -55.73 36.09
CA ILE A 386 19.16 -55.29 34.83
C ILE A 386 18.66 -56.16 33.66
N GLN A 387 18.41 -55.56 32.48
CA GLN A 387 18.86 -56.14 31.22
C GLN A 387 18.94 -55.07 30.10
N ASP A 388 20.16 -54.92 29.58
CA ASP A 388 20.54 -54.15 28.40
C ASP A 388 19.79 -54.63 27.15
N PHE A 389 19.42 -53.69 26.27
CA PHE A 389 19.70 -53.71 24.82
C PHE A 389 19.60 -52.30 24.23
#